data_AF-A0A178VP96-F1
#
_entry.id   AF-A0A178VP96-F1
#
_cell.length_a   1.000
_cell.length_b   1.000
_cell.length_c   1.000
_cell.angle_alpha   90.00
_cell.angle_beta   90.00
_cell.angle_gamma   90.00
#
_symmetry.space_group_name_H-M   'P 1'
#
loop_
_entity.id
_entity.type
_entity.pdbx_description
1 polymer ?
#
loop_
_entity_poly.entity_id
_entity_poly.type
_entity_poly.pdbx_seq_one_letter_code
_entity_poly.pdbx_strand_id
1 'polypeptide(L)'
;MICFETMNPNLFGSTTRPDEYPVVLKPSLTAMDICIRVANVDPRRTVFLDDNIHNITAGKSVGLRTILVGRAEKTKDADYAVETVTEIATAVPEIWATATATGGFDVGGERIRRSKSELEGMASIAAVGA
;
A
#
# COMPACT_ATOMS: atom_id res chain seq x y z
N MET A 1 5.93 5.29 -0.62
CA MET A 1 5.25 4.53 -1.67
C MET A 1 5.84 3.12 -1.65
N ILE A 2 5.01 2.10 -1.50
CA ILE A 2 5.43 0.69 -1.54
C ILE A 2 4.85 0.09 -2.81
N CYS A 3 5.70 -0.54 -3.63
CA CYS A 3 5.28 -1.32 -4.78
C CYS A 3 5.24 -2.79 -4.37
N PHE A 4 4.22 -3.55 -4.78
CA PHE A 4 4.06 -4.95 -4.36
C PHE A 4 5.22 -5.83 -4.83
N GLU A 5 5.78 -5.51 -5.99
CA GLU A 5 6.95 -6.13 -6.58
C GLU A 5 8.17 -6.02 -5.65
N THR A 6 8.34 -4.87 -4.99
CA THR A 6 9.48 -4.64 -4.08
C THR A 6 9.40 -5.42 -2.77
N MET A 7 8.22 -5.92 -2.41
CA MET A 7 8.05 -6.83 -1.25
C MET A 7 8.38 -8.29 -1.58
N ASN A 8 8.60 -8.60 -2.87
CA ASN A 8 8.82 -9.97 -3.35
C ASN A 8 10.26 -10.10 -3.89
N PRO A 9 11.25 -10.41 -3.02
CA PRO A 9 12.67 -10.44 -3.42
C PRO A 9 12.96 -11.47 -4.53
N ASN A 10 12.14 -12.51 -4.64
CA ASN A 10 12.28 -13.55 -5.68
C ASN A 10 11.54 -13.25 -6.98
N LEU A 11 10.92 -12.07 -7.12
CA LEU A 11 10.16 -11.75 -8.32
C LEU A 11 11.03 -11.59 -9.57
N PHE A 12 12.25 -11.04 -9.42
CA PHE A 12 13.17 -10.78 -10.53
C PHE A 12 14.48 -11.57 -10.44
N GLY A 13 14.65 -12.40 -9.39
CA GLY A 13 15.86 -13.19 -9.16
C GLY A 13 15.75 -14.62 -9.72
N SER A 14 16.89 -15.24 -10.06
CA SER A 14 16.95 -16.67 -10.36
C SER A 14 16.93 -17.49 -9.06
N THR A 15 15.75 -17.61 -8.43
CA THR A 15 15.62 -18.47 -7.25
C THR A 15 15.72 -19.94 -7.64
N THR A 16 16.52 -20.70 -6.90
CA THR A 16 16.62 -22.16 -7.05
C THR A 16 15.54 -22.89 -6.24
N ARG A 17 14.80 -22.18 -5.38
CA ARG A 17 13.78 -22.74 -4.47
C ARG A 17 12.54 -21.85 -4.40
N PRO A 18 11.73 -21.80 -5.46
CA PRO A 18 10.53 -20.95 -5.53
C PRO A 18 9.48 -21.28 -4.45
N ASP A 19 9.42 -22.53 -4.00
CA ASP A 19 8.47 -22.98 -2.97
C ASP A 19 8.83 -22.50 -1.55
N GLU A 20 10.10 -22.17 -1.30
CA GLU A 20 10.57 -21.73 0.02
C GLU A 20 10.18 -20.26 0.29
N TYR A 21 10.03 -19.47 -0.76
CA TYR A 21 9.70 -18.05 -0.68
C TYR A 21 8.70 -17.69 -1.79
N PRO A 22 7.43 -18.13 -1.64
CA PRO A 22 6.43 -17.94 -2.66
C PRO A 22 6.22 -16.45 -2.95
N VAL A 23 6.15 -16.12 -4.23
CA VAL A 23 5.81 -14.76 -4.68
C VAL A 23 4.31 -14.54 -4.48
N VAL A 24 3.96 -13.52 -3.70
CA VAL A 24 2.57 -13.16 -3.40
C VAL A 24 2.33 -11.72 -3.84
N LEU A 25 1.50 -11.54 -4.86
CA LEU A 25 1.21 -10.26 -5.49
C LEU A 25 -0.29 -9.94 -5.46
N LYS A 26 -0.59 -8.66 -5.68
CA LYS A 26 -1.95 -8.18 -5.98
C LYS A 26 -2.54 -8.98 -7.18
N PRO A 27 -3.85 -9.28 -7.19
CA PRO A 27 -4.89 -8.82 -6.26
C PRO A 27 -5.09 -9.71 -5.01
N SER A 28 -4.13 -10.57 -4.65
CA SER A 28 -4.26 -11.42 -3.46
C SER A 28 -4.48 -10.60 -2.19
N LEU A 29 -5.51 -10.94 -1.40
CA LEU A 29 -5.74 -10.33 -0.09
C LEU A 29 -4.55 -10.56 0.84
N THR A 30 -3.91 -11.73 0.75
CA THR A 30 -2.67 -12.03 1.48
C THR A 30 -1.57 -11.03 1.16
N ALA A 31 -1.43 -10.62 -0.12
CA ALA A 31 -0.45 -9.61 -0.50
C ALA A 31 -0.77 -8.26 0.16
N MET A 32 -2.06 -7.88 0.17
CA MET A 32 -2.53 -6.62 0.77
C MET A 32 -2.29 -6.60 2.28
N ASP A 33 -2.60 -7.70 2.97
CA ASP A 33 -2.39 -7.85 4.41
C ASP A 33 -0.90 -7.80 4.77
N ILE A 34 -0.04 -8.48 3.99
CA ILE A 34 1.41 -8.39 4.14
C ILE A 34 1.88 -6.94 3.97
N CYS A 35 1.38 -6.23 2.95
CA CYS A 35 1.71 -4.84 2.70
C CYS A 35 1.38 -3.95 3.91
N ILE A 36 0.14 -4.02 4.41
CA ILE A 36 -0.31 -3.22 5.55
C ILE A 36 0.54 -3.52 6.80
N ARG A 37 0.82 -4.80 7.06
CA ARG A 37 1.62 -5.23 8.21
C ARG A 37 3.08 -4.75 8.13
N VAL A 38 3.73 -4.91 6.97
CA VAL A 38 5.12 -4.47 6.75
C VAL A 38 5.23 -2.95 6.79
N ALA A 39 4.25 -2.26 6.19
CA ALA A 39 4.15 -0.81 6.25
C ALA A 39 3.84 -0.30 7.67
N ASN A 40 3.18 -1.12 8.50
CA ASN A 40 2.70 -0.77 9.85
C ASN A 40 1.93 0.56 9.83
N VAL A 41 0.82 0.56 9.07
CA VAL A 41 -0.04 1.73 8.84
C VAL A 41 -1.50 1.40 9.16
N ASP A 42 -2.31 2.41 9.51
CA ASP A 42 -3.77 2.24 9.59
C ASP A 42 -4.34 2.20 8.15
N PRO A 43 -4.97 1.09 7.73
CA PRO A 43 -5.51 0.97 6.37
C PRO A 43 -6.54 2.07 6.06
N ARG A 44 -7.34 2.49 7.04
CA ARG A 44 -8.39 3.51 6.84
C ARG A 44 -7.83 4.90 6.56
N ARG A 45 -6.54 5.12 6.87
CA ARG A 45 -5.81 6.38 6.64
C ARG A 45 -4.74 6.24 5.56
N THR A 46 -4.70 5.10 4.87
CA THR A 46 -3.69 4.81 3.86
C THR A 46 -4.33 4.74 2.48
N VAL A 47 -3.70 5.39 1.50
CA VAL A 47 -4.13 5.39 0.10
C VAL A 47 -3.45 4.25 -0.66
N PHE A 48 -4.24 3.53 -1.44
CA PHE A 48 -3.82 2.57 -2.45
C PHE A 48 -4.24 3.06 -3.83
N LEU A 49 -3.30 3.20 -4.75
CA LEU A 49 -3.56 3.61 -6.13
C LEU A 49 -3.09 2.55 -7.11
N ASP A 50 -3.91 2.27 -8.12
CA ASP A 50 -3.66 1.26 -9.15
C ASP A 50 -4.52 1.56 -10.39
N ASP A 51 -4.11 1.09 -11.56
CA ASP A 51 -4.87 1.20 -12.81
C ASP A 51 -5.73 -0.05 -13.08
N ASN A 52 -5.56 -1.11 -12.29
CA ASN A 52 -6.33 -2.35 -12.41
C ASN A 52 -7.45 -2.45 -11.36
N ILE A 53 -8.69 -2.60 -11.83
CA ILE A 53 -9.90 -2.70 -11.00
C ILE A 53 -9.84 -3.87 -10.00
N HIS A 54 -9.24 -5.01 -10.35
CA HIS A 54 -9.13 -6.14 -9.44
C HIS A 54 -8.20 -5.84 -8.26
N ASN A 55 -7.10 -5.13 -8.52
CA ASN A 55 -6.19 -4.68 -7.47
C ASN A 55 -6.88 -3.68 -6.55
N ILE A 56 -7.62 -2.72 -7.13
CA ILE A 56 -8.42 -1.75 -6.39
C ILE A 56 -9.44 -2.45 -5.48
N THR A 57 -10.18 -3.43 -6.01
CA THR A 57 -11.17 -4.20 -5.24
C THR A 57 -10.53 -4.91 -4.05
N ALA A 58 -9.35 -5.52 -4.24
CA ALA A 58 -8.62 -6.17 -3.17
C ALA A 58 -8.14 -5.18 -2.09
N GLY A 59 -7.60 -4.03 -2.50
CA GLY A 59 -7.20 -2.96 -1.58
C GLY A 59 -8.39 -2.42 -0.79
N LYS A 60 -9.54 -2.21 -1.45
CA LYS A 60 -10.79 -1.78 -0.82
C LYS A 60 -11.28 -2.77 0.24
N SER A 61 -11.16 -4.06 -0.05
CA SER A 61 -11.63 -5.16 0.82
C SER A 61 -10.86 -5.23 2.15
N VAL A 62 -9.59 -4.80 2.17
CA VAL A 62 -8.79 -4.72 3.41
C VAL A 62 -8.86 -3.34 4.10
N GLY A 63 -9.76 -2.47 3.64
CA GLY A 63 -10.04 -1.18 4.27
C GLY A 63 -9.15 -0.02 3.82
N LEU A 64 -8.35 -0.18 2.77
CA LEU A 64 -7.58 0.92 2.19
C LEU A 64 -8.50 1.91 1.48
N ARG A 65 -8.10 3.19 1.48
CA ARG A 65 -8.72 4.20 0.62
C ARG A 65 -8.16 4.05 -0.79
N THR A 66 -9.02 3.93 -1.79
CA THR A 66 -8.61 3.48 -3.12
C THR A 66 -8.74 4.55 -4.21
N ILE A 67 -7.74 4.64 -5.09
CA ILE A 67 -7.72 5.56 -6.22
C ILE A 67 -7.48 4.78 -7.51
N LEU A 68 -8.49 4.68 -8.35
CA LEU A 68 -8.38 4.08 -9.68
C LEU A 68 -7.79 5.12 -10.65
N VAL A 69 -6.61 4.83 -11.20
CA VAL A 69 -5.91 5.74 -12.13
C VAL A 69 -6.17 5.33 -13.58
N GLY A 70 -6.22 6.29 -14.50
CA GLY A 70 -6.45 6.05 -15.93
C GLY A 70 -7.93 5.93 -16.30
N ARG A 71 -8.83 6.40 -15.43
CA ARG A 71 -10.30 6.33 -15.62
C ARG A 71 -10.95 7.63 -15.14
N ALA A 72 -11.85 8.18 -15.94
CA ALA A 72 -12.63 9.36 -15.55
C ALA A 72 -13.72 9.02 -14.51
N GLU A 73 -14.26 7.81 -14.57
CA GLU A 73 -15.39 7.39 -13.75
C GLU A 73 -14.97 6.40 -12.66
N LYS A 74 -15.48 6.62 -11.44
CA LYS A 74 -15.29 5.70 -10.33
C LYS A 74 -16.10 4.41 -10.51
N THR A 75 -15.54 3.30 -10.09
CA THR A 75 -16.28 2.04 -9.92
C THR A 75 -16.87 1.96 -8.52
N LYS A 76 -17.76 1.00 -8.28
CA LYS A 76 -18.28 0.72 -6.92
C LYS A 76 -17.17 0.35 -5.92
N ASP A 77 -16.05 -0.15 -6.44
CA ASP A 77 -14.94 -0.70 -5.66
C ASP A 77 -13.81 0.33 -5.46
N ALA A 78 -13.95 1.55 -5.99
CA ALA A 78 -12.98 2.65 -5.87
C ALA A 78 -13.57 3.84 -5.11
N ASP A 79 -12.80 4.44 -4.20
CA ASP A 79 -13.21 5.68 -3.51
C ASP A 79 -13.10 6.90 -4.42
N TYR A 80 -12.05 6.91 -5.25
CA TYR A 80 -11.73 7.96 -6.21
C TYR A 80 -11.38 7.35 -7.57
N ALA A 81 -11.59 8.12 -8.63
CA ALA A 81 -11.02 7.86 -9.94
C ALA A 81 -10.42 9.14 -10.50
N VAL A 82 -9.29 9.01 -11.18
CA VAL A 82 -8.59 10.11 -11.85
C VAL A 82 -8.09 9.62 -13.21
N GLU A 83 -8.07 10.51 -14.20
CA GLU A 83 -7.51 10.16 -15.51
C GLU A 83 -5.98 10.11 -15.45
N THR A 84 -5.38 11.05 -14.71
CA THR A 84 -3.93 11.14 -14.57
C THR A 84 -3.48 11.26 -13.10
N VAL A 85 -2.27 10.79 -12.79
CA VAL A 85 -1.72 10.85 -11.41
C VAL A 85 -1.55 12.29 -10.90
N THR A 86 -1.44 13.26 -11.80
CA THR A 86 -1.31 14.69 -11.45
C THR A 86 -2.59 15.27 -10.87
N GLU A 87 -3.74 14.66 -11.15
CA GLU A 87 -5.04 15.09 -10.61
C GLU A 87 -5.26 14.62 -9.17
N ILE A 88 -4.47 13.67 -8.66
CA ILE A 88 -4.64 13.12 -7.31
C ILE A 88 -4.56 14.22 -6.24
N ALA A 89 -3.72 15.24 -6.44
CA ALA A 89 -3.61 16.40 -5.55
C ALA A 89 -4.91 17.19 -5.42
N THR A 90 -5.69 17.23 -6.49
CA THR A 90 -7.01 17.88 -6.52
C THR A 90 -8.09 16.94 -6.01
N ALA A 91 -8.02 15.65 -6.35
CA ALA A 91 -9.03 14.65 -5.98
C ALA A 91 -9.00 14.26 -4.49
N VAL A 92 -7.80 14.23 -3.89
CA VAL A 92 -7.57 13.82 -2.50
C VAL A 92 -6.60 14.82 -1.83
N PRO A 93 -7.00 16.09 -1.65
CA PRO A 93 -6.10 17.14 -1.16
C PRO A 93 -5.55 16.86 0.25
N GLU A 94 -6.26 16.08 1.06
CA GLU A 94 -5.86 15.77 2.43
C GLU A 94 -4.56 14.95 2.54
N ILE A 95 -4.11 14.24 1.49
CA ILE A 95 -2.81 13.55 1.53
C ILE A 95 -1.63 14.50 1.30
N TRP A 96 -1.88 15.73 0.84
CA TRP A 96 -0.88 16.81 0.75
C TRP A 96 -0.93 17.78 1.93
N ALA A 97 -1.95 17.70 2.79
CA ALA A 97 -2.07 18.57 3.96
C ALA A 97 -0.90 18.30 4.93
N THR A 98 0.12 19.16 4.89
CA THR A 98 1.10 19.24 5.98
C THR A 98 0.39 19.75 7.23
N ALA A 99 0.77 19.25 8.41
CA ALA A 99 0.15 19.48 9.72
C ALA A 99 0.20 20.94 10.24
N THR A 100 0.07 21.93 9.36
CA THR A 100 0.16 23.36 9.67
C THR A 100 -1.05 24.10 9.12
N ALA A 101 -2.22 23.88 9.74
CA ALA A 101 -3.23 24.92 9.92
C ALA A 101 -4.34 24.42 10.86
N THR A 102 -4.60 25.20 11.90
CA THR A 102 -5.80 25.22 12.76
C THR A 102 -6.06 24.01 13.67
N GLY A 103 -5.57 24.16 14.92
CA GLY A 103 -6.35 23.96 16.14
C GLY A 103 -7.12 22.65 16.31
N GLY A 104 -6.53 21.73 17.09
CA GLY A 104 -7.30 20.75 17.84
C GLY A 104 -7.69 19.48 17.10
N PHE A 105 -6.71 18.76 16.53
CA PHE A 105 -6.79 17.30 16.47
C PHE A 105 -5.38 16.75 16.50
N ASP A 106 -5.05 16.00 17.55
CA ASP A 106 -3.73 15.38 17.74
C ASP A 106 -3.57 14.24 16.73
N VAL A 107 -3.11 14.58 15.53
CA VAL A 107 -2.72 13.62 14.51
C VAL A 107 -1.26 13.28 14.74
N GLY A 108 -1.01 12.37 15.68
CA GLY A 108 0.28 11.74 15.97
C GLY A 108 0.78 10.82 14.84
N GLY A 109 0.72 11.27 13.59
CA GLY A 109 1.30 10.58 12.45
C GLY A 109 2.74 11.03 12.24
N GLU A 110 3.67 10.45 12.99
CA GLU A 110 5.09 10.62 12.70
C GLU A 110 5.38 10.14 11.27
N ARG A 111 6.11 10.93 10.48
CA ARG A 111 6.43 10.61 9.10
C ARG A 111 7.46 9.48 9.08
N ILE A 112 6.98 8.24 9.16
CA ILE A 112 7.82 7.04 9.21
C ILE A 112 8.67 6.96 7.93
N ARG A 113 9.97 7.25 8.05
CA ARG A 113 10.99 6.93 7.05
C ARG A 113 11.75 5.71 7.56
N ARG A 114 11.33 4.50 7.17
CA ARG A 114 12.15 3.31 7.45
C ARG A 114 13.27 3.19 6.43
N SER A 115 14.48 3.00 6.92
CA SER A 115 15.65 2.62 6.15
C SER A 115 15.48 1.19 5.59
N LYS A 116 16.18 0.89 4.50
CA LYS A 116 16.18 -0.44 3.88
C LYS A 116 16.56 -1.55 4.88
N SER A 117 17.53 -1.27 5.76
CA SER A 117 17.96 -2.19 6.81
C SER A 117 16.88 -2.49 7.85
N GLU A 118 15.99 -1.53 8.16
CA GLU A 118 14.87 -1.78 9.08
C GLU A 118 13.81 -2.67 8.45
N LEU A 119 13.56 -2.51 7.14
CA LEU A 119 12.66 -3.39 6.39
C LEU A 119 13.21 -4.82 6.31
N GLU A 120 14.51 -4.99 6.08
CA GLU A 120 15.18 -6.30 6.04
C GLU A 120 15.21 -6.97 7.43
N GLY A 121 15.37 -6.20 8.50
CA GLY A 121 15.34 -6.71 9.88
C GLY A 121 13.97 -7.26 10.30
N MET A 122 12.87 -6.65 9.84
CA MET A 122 11.51 -7.10 10.16
C MET A 122 11.13 -8.41 9.45
N ALA A 123 11.67 -8.68 8.27
CA ALA A 123 11.45 -9.95 7.56
C ALA A 123 12.00 -11.17 8.33
N SER A 124 13.00 -10.95 9.18
CA SER A 124 13.68 -12.00 9.95
C SER A 124 12.93 -12.44 11.22
N ILE A 125 11.90 -11.72 11.67
CA ILE A 125 11.21 -11.99 12.95
C ILE A 125 10.09 -13.06 12.81
N ALA A 126 9.81 -13.55 11.60
CA ALA A 126 8.76 -14.54 11.36
C ALA A 126 9.16 -16.01 11.67
N ALA A 127 10.25 -16.25 12.40
CA ALA A 127 10.61 -17.58 12.89
C ALA A 127 10.14 -17.76 14.34
N VAL A 128 8.85 -18.02 14.55
CA VAL A 128 8.38 -18.66 15.79
C VAL A 128 8.48 -20.16 15.56
N GLY A 129 9.33 -20.79 16.38
CA GLY A 129 9.78 -22.17 16.24
C GLY A 129 8.68 -23.23 16.36
N ALA A 130 9.04 -24.39 15.82
CA ALA A 130 8.56 -25.71 16.25
C ALA A 130 9.63 -26.36 17.12
#